data_AF-A0A8J4YFZ0-F1
#
_entry.id   AF-A0A8J4YFZ0-F1
#
_cell.length_a   1.000
_cell.length_b   1.000
_cell.length_c   1.000
_cell.angle_alpha   90.00
_cell.angle_beta   90.00
_cell.angle_gamma   90.00
#
_symmetry.space_group_name_H-M   'P 1'
#
loop_
_entity.id
_entity.type
_entity.pdbx_description
1 polymer ?
#
loop_
_entity_poly.entity_id
_entity_poly.type
_entity_poly.pdbx_seq_one_letter_code
_entity_poly.pdbx_strand_id
1 'polypeptide(L)'
;MSNSIRVNSSTKKPSTIPQICILTSAWTATPTMPCGAAQTTGGASPSGRRVSKCVLSYVDIKYAGMGPQREVVSAIMTRKVPPRLRHVAVTQSAFNGINMTLPGTFVRLENTVLKENAGHGLYVNTSTGSVQVDRHSEVTHNQADGIKYNFHHREPDKSASDTFQDFCAGASNLNQAYPIVIIATQDKYSFKELDCEKVFMTRGSEFTFTVHFSYMQAEEEKAAMVEVRDRNKYGKVLTKFDLKNNTFPPSVVSRGNSIWIK
;
A
#
# COMPACT_ATOMS: atom_id res chain seq x y z
N MET A 1 48.07 -28.57 2.44
CA MET A 1 48.03 -27.12 2.78
C MET A 1 46.57 -26.70 2.71
N SER A 2 45.74 -26.89 3.74
CA SER A 2 45.58 -26.07 4.96
C SER A 2 45.67 -24.56 4.71
N ASN A 3 44.54 -23.84 4.70
CA ASN A 3 44.11 -23.06 5.88
C ASN A 3 42.75 -22.37 5.68
N SER A 4 42.06 -22.25 6.82
CA SER A 4 40.72 -21.73 7.08
C SER A 4 40.70 -20.25 7.54
N ILE A 5 39.62 -19.54 7.15
CA ILE A 5 38.73 -18.62 7.92
C ILE A 5 39.29 -17.38 8.67
N ARG A 6 38.70 -16.19 8.38
CA ARG A 6 38.04 -15.35 9.42
C ARG A 6 36.94 -14.43 8.88
N VAL A 7 35.83 -14.43 9.62
CA VAL A 7 34.61 -13.62 9.50
C VAL A 7 34.83 -12.27 10.18
N ASN A 8 34.19 -11.21 9.69
CA ASN A 8 33.78 -10.10 10.55
C ASN A 8 32.30 -9.78 10.34
N SER A 9 31.55 -9.89 11.43
CA SER A 9 30.16 -9.49 11.57
C SER A 9 30.07 -7.96 11.69
N SER A 10 29.22 -7.34 10.87
CA SER A 10 28.69 -6.02 11.15
C SER A 10 27.27 -5.97 10.63
N THR A 11 26.35 -5.99 11.59
CA THR A 11 24.91 -5.70 11.51
C THR A 11 24.47 -5.02 10.20
N LYS A 12 23.61 -5.69 9.44
CA LYS A 12 22.89 -5.12 8.29
C LYS A 12 22.06 -3.94 8.80
N LYS A 13 22.56 -2.72 8.64
CA LYS A 13 21.81 -1.48 8.91
C LYS A 13 20.51 -1.54 8.09
N PRO A 14 19.32 -1.30 8.68
CA PRO A 14 18.10 -1.19 7.89
C PRO A 14 18.29 -0.08 6.86
N SER A 15 17.89 -0.31 5.61
CA SER A 15 17.96 0.68 4.55
C SER A 15 17.05 1.86 4.90
N THR A 16 17.62 2.90 5.47
CA THR A 16 16.92 4.15 5.79
C THR A 16 16.77 4.95 4.51
N ILE A 17 15.56 4.93 3.94
CA ILE A 17 15.17 5.88 2.89
C ILE A 17 14.93 7.23 3.59
N PRO A 18 15.59 8.33 3.19
CA PRO A 18 15.34 9.64 3.76
C PRO A 18 13.86 10.03 3.57
N GLN A 19 13.21 10.44 4.65
CA GLN A 19 11.85 10.94 4.63
C GLN A 19 11.89 12.46 4.57
N ILE A 20 11.16 13.04 3.62
CA ILE A 20 11.01 14.49 3.49
C ILE A 20 9.53 14.80 3.67
N CYS A 21 9.19 15.52 4.73
CA CYS A 21 7.92 16.24 4.84
C CYS A 21 8.23 17.71 4.59
N ILE A 22 7.58 18.30 3.59
CA ILE A 22 7.74 19.72 3.28
C ILE A 22 6.50 20.44 3.79
N LEU A 23 6.71 21.39 4.70
CA LEU A 23 5.71 22.37 5.10
C LEU A 23 5.98 23.67 4.34
N THR A 24 4.94 24.27 3.79
CA THR A 24 5.06 25.50 2.99
C THR A 24 4.28 26.63 3.64
N SER A 25 4.94 27.50 4.41
CA SER A 25 4.31 28.69 5.01
C SER A 25 4.32 29.88 4.04
N ALA A 26 3.30 30.74 4.11
CA ALA A 26 3.21 31.95 3.29
C ALA A 26 4.10 33.11 3.75
N TRP A 27 4.77 33.00 4.89
CA TRP A 27 5.65 34.03 5.40
C TRP A 27 6.92 33.39 5.96
N THR A 28 8.04 33.69 5.28
CA THR A 28 9.43 33.39 5.64
C THR A 28 9.84 31.92 5.81
N ALA A 29 10.89 31.53 5.06
CA ALA A 29 11.68 30.30 5.14
C ALA A 29 10.89 28.97 5.18
N THR A 30 11.04 28.16 4.14
CA THR A 30 10.64 26.73 4.16
C THR A 30 11.21 26.03 5.39
N PRO A 31 10.40 25.60 6.38
CA PRO A 31 10.85 24.63 7.34
C PRO A 31 10.74 23.27 6.66
N THR A 32 11.85 22.78 6.10
CA THR A 32 12.00 21.33 5.93
C THR A 32 12.12 20.76 7.33
N MET A 33 11.07 20.14 7.85
CA MET A 33 11.22 19.35 9.07
C MET A 33 11.92 18.04 8.69
N PRO A 34 13.14 17.77 9.21
CA PRO A 34 13.80 16.50 8.97
C PRO A 34 13.02 15.40 9.69
N CYS A 35 12.21 14.67 8.93
CA CYS A 35 11.58 13.46 9.42
C CYS A 35 12.61 12.35 9.48
N GLY A 36 12.95 11.90 10.70
CA GLY A 36 13.80 10.73 10.90
C GLY A 36 13.24 9.52 10.17
N ALA A 37 14.10 8.70 9.56
CA ALA A 37 13.70 7.60 8.69
C ALA A 37 12.63 6.68 9.30
N ALA A 38 11.66 6.26 8.48
CA ALA A 38 10.64 5.28 8.84
C ALA A 38 11.27 4.05 9.49
N GLN A 39 10.75 3.65 10.65
CA GLN A 39 11.12 2.39 11.27
C GLN A 39 10.17 1.29 10.79
N THR A 40 10.74 0.14 10.41
CA THR A 40 10.09 -1.14 10.64
C THR A 40 10.04 -1.31 12.16
N THR A 41 8.86 -1.43 12.78
CA THR A 41 8.78 -1.66 14.22
C THR A 41 9.45 -3.00 14.55
N GLY A 42 10.68 -2.93 15.06
CA GLY A 42 11.40 -4.03 15.68
C GLY A 42 10.77 -4.30 17.03
N GLY A 43 9.85 -5.26 17.05
CA GLY A 43 9.01 -5.61 18.19
C GLY A 43 7.75 -6.26 17.63
N ALA A 44 7.86 -7.57 17.35
CA ALA A 44 6.80 -8.51 16.97
C ALA A 44 5.41 -7.90 16.67
N SER A 45 5.27 -7.20 15.54
CA SER A 45 3.98 -7.07 14.85
C SER A 45 3.95 -8.17 13.79
N PRO A 46 2.97 -9.09 13.77
CA PRO A 46 2.94 -10.23 12.83
C PRO A 46 2.86 -9.81 11.35
N SER A 47 2.64 -8.52 11.09
CA SER A 47 2.78 -7.90 9.78
C SER A 47 3.81 -6.76 9.90
N GLY A 48 4.90 -6.85 9.11
CA GLY A 48 5.99 -5.87 9.08
C GLY A 48 5.57 -4.51 8.51
N ARG A 49 4.71 -3.79 9.22
CA ARG A 49 4.11 -2.52 8.80
C ARG A 49 5.11 -1.39 9.01
N ARG A 50 5.47 -0.68 7.94
CA ARG A 50 6.28 0.55 8.02
C ARG A 50 5.42 1.65 8.62
N VAL A 51 5.94 2.40 9.58
CA VAL A 51 5.25 3.56 10.18
C VAL A 51 6.22 4.73 10.19
N SER A 52 5.74 5.93 9.82
CA SER A 52 6.55 7.14 9.91
C SER A 52 6.84 7.48 11.37
N LYS A 53 8.08 7.90 11.66
CA LYS A 53 8.43 8.51 12.94
C LYS A 53 7.93 9.94 13.04
N CYS A 54 7.60 10.55 11.91
CA CYS A 54 7.13 11.92 11.89
C CYS A 54 5.70 12.02 12.38
N VAL A 55 5.52 12.86 13.39
CA VAL A 55 4.25 13.16 14.03
C VAL A 55 4.05 14.66 13.93
N LEU A 56 2.93 15.06 13.33
CA LEU A 56 2.45 16.42 13.37
C LEU A 56 1.19 16.42 14.24
N SER A 57 1.21 17.17 15.34
CA SER A 57 0.08 17.20 16.25
C SER A 57 -0.16 18.54 16.89
N TYR A 58 -1.44 18.91 17.05
CA TYR A 58 -1.89 20.19 17.62
C TYR A 58 -1.35 21.40 16.85
N VAL A 59 -1.52 21.39 15.53
CA VAL A 59 -0.99 22.44 14.64
C VAL A 59 -2.09 22.97 13.73
N ASP A 60 -2.18 24.30 13.66
CA ASP A 60 -3.01 25.03 12.71
C ASP A 60 -2.14 25.62 11.60
N ILE A 61 -2.40 25.21 10.36
CA ILE A 61 -1.71 25.69 9.17
C ILE A 61 -2.71 26.52 8.36
N LYS A 62 -2.45 27.82 8.23
CA LYS A 62 -3.33 28.77 7.55
C LYS A 62 -2.59 29.46 6.41
N TYR A 63 -3.27 29.72 5.30
CA TYR A 63 -2.73 30.47 4.15
C TYR A 63 -1.46 29.85 3.52
N ALA A 64 -1.23 28.56 3.74
CA ALA A 64 -0.05 27.84 3.26
C ALA A 64 -0.16 27.46 1.78
N GLY A 65 0.92 26.94 1.18
CA GLY A 65 0.88 26.42 -0.19
C GLY A 65 1.51 27.31 -1.26
N MET A 66 2.40 28.21 -0.86
CA MET A 66 3.23 28.99 -1.79
C MET A 66 4.69 28.58 -1.64
N GLY A 67 5.28 28.08 -2.72
CA GLY A 67 6.68 27.69 -2.79
C GLY A 67 7.62 28.90 -2.92
N PRO A 68 8.95 28.69 -2.77
CA PRO A 68 9.94 29.76 -2.86
C PRO A 68 9.92 30.52 -4.20
N GLN A 69 9.54 29.85 -5.28
CA GLN A 69 9.45 30.41 -6.64
C GLN A 69 8.03 30.87 -6.99
N ARG A 70 7.17 31.12 -5.98
CA ARG A 70 5.73 31.39 -6.14
C ARG A 70 4.96 30.26 -6.83
N GLU A 71 5.50 29.05 -6.75
CA GLU A 71 4.79 27.85 -7.19
C GLU A 71 3.65 27.54 -6.24
N VAL A 72 2.48 27.22 -6.81
CA VAL A 72 1.31 26.79 -6.06
C VAL A 72 1.50 25.33 -5.67
N VAL A 73 1.63 25.08 -4.37
CA VAL A 73 1.96 23.76 -3.80
C VAL A 73 1.02 23.42 -2.65
N SER A 74 0.94 22.16 -2.25
CA SER A 74 0.12 21.77 -1.10
C SER A 74 0.73 22.25 0.22
N ALA A 75 -0.12 22.59 1.20
CA ALA A 75 0.35 23.04 2.51
C ALA A 75 1.17 21.97 3.25
N ILE A 76 0.72 20.71 3.16
CA ILE A 76 1.48 19.54 3.58
C ILE A 76 1.71 18.64 2.37
N MET A 77 2.96 18.34 2.05
CA MET A 77 3.30 17.37 1.00
C MET A 77 4.23 16.29 1.53
N THR A 78 3.90 15.03 1.25
CA THR A 78 4.70 13.87 1.66
C THR A 78 4.75 12.81 0.57
N ARG A 79 5.86 12.05 0.56
CA ARG A 79 6.08 10.96 -0.40
C ARG A 79 6.49 9.69 0.31
N LYS A 80 6.05 8.53 -0.20
CA LYS A 80 6.38 7.18 0.29
C LYS A 80 5.83 6.78 1.64
N VAL A 81 6.04 7.55 2.71
CA VAL A 81 5.55 7.17 4.04
C VAL A 81 4.84 8.36 4.67
N PRO A 82 3.50 8.29 4.86
CA PRO A 82 2.74 9.39 5.41
C PRO A 82 3.11 9.63 6.90
N PRO A 83 3.24 10.89 7.34
CA PRO A 83 3.37 11.24 8.74
C PRO A 83 2.07 10.92 9.51
N ARG A 84 2.19 10.83 10.82
CA ARG A 84 1.04 10.68 11.71
C ARG A 84 0.46 12.07 11.97
N LEU A 85 -0.75 12.32 11.49
CA LEU A 85 -1.46 13.59 11.64
C LEU A 85 -2.53 13.44 12.72
N ARG A 86 -2.45 14.22 13.80
CA ARG A 86 -3.42 14.18 14.90
C ARG A 86 -3.75 15.60 15.36
N HIS A 87 -5.00 16.02 15.42
CA HIS A 87 -5.33 17.40 15.83
C HIS A 87 -4.62 18.44 14.93
N VAL A 88 -4.75 18.29 13.62
CA VAL A 88 -4.14 19.20 12.64
C VAL A 88 -5.24 19.89 11.85
N ALA A 89 -5.20 21.22 11.79
CA ALA A 89 -6.07 22.01 10.92
C ALA A 89 -5.25 22.57 9.75
N VAL A 90 -5.76 22.41 8.54
CA VAL A 90 -5.22 23.06 7.34
C VAL A 90 -6.34 23.84 6.67
N THR A 91 -6.20 25.16 6.67
CA THR A 91 -7.25 26.06 6.20
C THR A 91 -6.72 27.08 5.19
N GLN A 92 -7.52 27.37 4.16
CA GLN A 92 -7.22 28.46 3.22
C GLN A 92 -5.87 28.30 2.51
N SER A 93 -5.49 27.06 2.18
CA SER A 93 -4.28 26.81 1.39
C SER A 93 -4.45 27.30 -0.06
N ALA A 94 -3.37 27.81 -0.64
CA ALA A 94 -3.28 28.21 -2.05
C ALA A 94 -3.46 27.04 -3.04
N PHE A 95 -3.38 25.79 -2.57
CA PHE A 95 -3.68 24.58 -3.36
C PHE A 95 -4.40 23.53 -2.50
N ASN A 96 -4.02 22.26 -2.60
CA ASN A 96 -4.53 21.22 -1.71
C ASN A 96 -4.07 21.45 -0.27
N GLY A 97 -4.93 21.14 0.70
CA GLY A 97 -4.54 21.13 2.12
C GLY A 97 -3.43 20.10 2.37
N ILE A 98 -3.66 18.86 1.96
CA ILE A 98 -2.71 17.76 2.14
C ILE A 98 -2.54 16.98 0.85
N ASN A 99 -1.29 16.68 0.47
CA ASN A 99 -0.95 15.81 -0.65
C ASN A 99 -0.04 14.65 -0.21
N MET A 100 -0.54 13.43 -0.41
CA MET A 100 0.15 12.18 -0.12
C MET A 100 0.44 11.44 -1.43
N THR A 101 1.71 11.39 -1.84
CA THR A 101 2.12 10.74 -3.09
C THR A 101 2.83 9.41 -2.83
N LEU A 102 2.35 8.34 -3.46
CA LEU A 102 2.80 6.96 -3.33
C LEU A 102 2.95 6.50 -1.86
N PRO A 103 1.98 6.73 -0.96
CA PRO A 103 2.08 6.24 0.41
C PRO A 103 2.11 4.70 0.38
N GLY A 104 3.21 4.13 0.84
CA GLY A 104 3.42 2.68 1.01
C GLY A 104 2.83 2.15 2.32
N THR A 105 2.02 2.97 3.00
CA THR A 105 1.31 2.64 4.24
C THR A 105 -0.01 3.40 4.26
N PHE A 106 -0.87 3.06 5.20
CA PHE A 106 -2.12 3.75 5.47
C PHE A 106 -1.89 5.23 5.81
N VAL A 107 -2.68 6.12 5.21
CA VAL A 107 -2.81 7.52 5.61
C VAL A 107 -3.91 7.58 6.67
N ARG A 108 -3.61 8.12 7.84
CA ARG A 108 -4.59 8.26 8.92
C ARG A 108 -4.76 9.74 9.27
N LEU A 109 -6.00 10.21 9.19
CA LEU A 109 -6.44 11.51 9.66
C LEU A 109 -7.14 11.30 10.99
N GLU A 110 -6.59 11.84 12.08
CA GLU A 110 -7.16 11.74 13.42
C GLU A 110 -7.51 13.15 13.92
N ASN A 111 -8.80 13.42 14.09
CA ASN A 111 -9.31 14.72 14.51
C ASN A 111 -8.69 15.89 13.70
N THR A 112 -8.78 15.84 12.37
CA THR A 112 -8.19 16.85 11.48
C THR A 112 -9.25 17.70 10.82
N VAL A 113 -8.97 19.00 10.62
CA VAL A 113 -9.88 19.93 9.96
C VAL A 113 -9.25 20.42 8.66
N LEU A 114 -9.80 20.05 7.50
CA LEU A 114 -9.31 20.44 6.18
C LEU A 114 -10.40 21.26 5.47
N LYS A 115 -10.31 22.59 5.57
CA LYS A 115 -11.38 23.46 5.07
C LYS A 115 -10.91 24.64 4.24
N GLU A 116 -11.77 25.09 3.32
CA GLU A 116 -11.56 26.34 2.56
C GLU A 116 -10.25 26.36 1.75
N ASN A 117 -9.70 25.20 1.40
CA ASN A 117 -8.50 25.14 0.57
C ASN A 117 -8.86 25.35 -0.90
N ALA A 118 -7.97 26.01 -1.66
CA ALA A 118 -8.19 26.30 -3.09
C ALA A 118 -8.16 25.05 -3.99
N GLY A 119 -7.54 23.96 -3.51
CA GLY A 119 -7.57 22.64 -4.14
C GLY A 119 -8.42 21.65 -3.37
N HIS A 120 -7.98 20.40 -3.33
CA HIS A 120 -8.58 19.34 -2.52
C HIS A 120 -8.25 19.50 -1.04
N GLY A 121 -9.13 19.06 -0.14
CA GLY A 121 -8.80 18.96 1.28
C GLY A 121 -7.66 17.96 1.50
N LEU A 122 -7.88 16.71 1.08
CA LEU A 122 -6.87 15.65 1.05
C LEU A 122 -6.78 15.07 -0.37
N TYR A 123 -5.59 15.12 -0.96
CA TYR A 123 -5.26 14.40 -2.19
C TYR A 123 -4.34 13.21 -1.86
N VAL A 124 -4.75 12.01 -2.25
CA VAL A 124 -3.94 10.79 -2.11
C VAL A 124 -3.76 10.14 -3.46
N ASN A 125 -2.52 10.02 -3.88
CA ASN A 125 -2.13 9.28 -5.07
C ASN A 125 -1.37 8.04 -4.60
N THR A 126 -1.98 6.86 -4.68
CA THR A 126 -1.39 5.62 -4.17
C THR A 126 -1.64 4.44 -5.06
N SER A 127 -0.93 3.35 -4.82
CA SER A 127 -1.15 2.07 -5.49
C SER A 127 -1.27 0.89 -4.51
N THR A 128 -1.12 1.17 -3.20
CA THR A 128 -1.08 0.15 -2.13
C THR A 128 -1.52 0.68 -0.76
N GLY A 129 -1.51 2.01 -0.55
CA GLY A 129 -1.97 2.63 0.68
C GLY A 129 -3.50 2.64 0.74
N SER A 130 -4.05 2.92 1.91
CA SER A 130 -5.47 3.26 2.06
C SER A 130 -5.61 4.46 2.99
N VAL A 131 -6.78 5.10 2.99
CA VAL A 131 -7.05 6.29 3.82
C VAL A 131 -8.05 5.91 4.90
N GLN A 132 -7.70 6.20 6.14
CA GLN A 132 -8.60 6.13 7.29
C GLN A 132 -8.85 7.55 7.80
N VAL A 133 -10.12 7.97 7.75
CA VAL A 133 -10.56 9.26 8.28
C VAL A 133 -11.31 9.01 9.57
N ASP A 134 -10.84 9.60 10.67
CA ASP A 134 -11.50 9.51 11.96
C ASP A 134 -12.82 10.29 12.00
N ARG A 135 -13.75 9.86 12.86
CA ARG A 135 -15.10 10.42 12.98
C ARG A 135 -15.10 11.92 13.32
N HIS A 136 -14.09 12.39 14.05
CA HIS A 136 -13.95 13.79 14.45
C HIS A 136 -13.21 14.63 13.41
N SER A 137 -12.88 14.08 12.25
CA SER A 137 -12.25 14.85 11.18
C SER A 137 -13.30 15.53 10.30
N GLU A 138 -13.05 16.77 9.94
CA GLU A 138 -13.90 17.57 9.09
C GLU A 138 -13.16 17.90 7.79
N VAL A 139 -13.79 17.63 6.64
CA VAL A 139 -13.26 18.02 5.32
C VAL A 139 -14.38 18.71 4.54
N THR A 140 -14.41 20.03 4.58
CA THR A 140 -15.57 20.82 4.09
C THR A 140 -15.13 22.08 3.36
N HIS A 141 -15.99 22.64 2.51
CA HIS A 141 -15.79 23.96 1.86
C HIS A 141 -14.48 24.11 1.07
N ASN A 142 -13.87 23.02 0.59
CA ASN A 142 -12.73 23.10 -0.32
C ASN A 142 -13.23 23.42 -1.73
N GLN A 143 -12.45 24.14 -2.55
CA GLN A 143 -12.89 24.54 -3.90
C GLN A 143 -12.95 23.37 -4.88
N ALA A 144 -12.16 22.32 -4.65
CA ALA A 144 -12.24 21.05 -5.39
C ALA A 144 -12.87 19.94 -4.52
N ASP A 145 -12.62 18.66 -4.84
CA ASP A 145 -13.12 17.55 -4.02
C ASP A 145 -12.60 17.64 -2.57
N GLY A 146 -13.43 17.31 -1.57
CA GLY A 146 -12.99 17.23 -0.18
C GLY A 146 -11.82 16.24 -0.02
N ILE A 147 -12.05 14.99 -0.42
CA ILE A 147 -11.01 13.96 -0.47
C ILE A 147 -10.95 13.38 -1.88
N LYS A 148 -9.80 13.53 -2.54
CA LYS A 148 -9.51 12.91 -3.83
C LYS A 148 -8.54 11.75 -3.64
N TYR A 149 -9.03 10.55 -3.91
CA TYR A 149 -8.25 9.32 -3.83
C TYR A 149 -8.01 8.77 -5.23
N ASN A 150 -6.77 8.87 -5.70
CA ASN A 150 -6.32 8.35 -6.98
C ASN A 150 -5.52 7.06 -6.76
N PHE A 151 -6.07 5.94 -7.23
CA PHE A 151 -5.46 4.64 -7.12
C PHE A 151 -4.81 4.24 -8.45
N HIS A 152 -3.49 4.09 -8.45
CA HIS A 152 -2.72 3.59 -9.59
C HIS A 152 -2.53 2.09 -9.47
N HIS A 153 -2.53 1.40 -10.61
CA HIS A 153 -2.10 0.00 -10.67
C HIS A 153 -0.65 -0.11 -10.21
N ARG A 154 -0.37 -0.85 -9.12
CA ARG A 154 0.99 -1.28 -8.82
C ARG A 154 1.25 -2.58 -9.58
N GLU A 155 1.93 -2.48 -10.72
CA GLU A 155 2.64 -3.66 -11.24
C GLU A 155 3.59 -4.18 -10.13
N PRO A 156 3.62 -5.50 -9.87
CA PRO A 156 4.65 -6.09 -9.04
C PRO A 156 6.02 -5.64 -9.54
N ASP A 157 6.94 -5.37 -8.62
CA ASP A 157 8.29 -4.92 -9.01
C ASP A 157 8.93 -6.02 -9.87
N LYS A 158 9.17 -5.74 -11.14
CA LYS A 158 9.73 -6.71 -12.11
C LYS A 158 11.08 -7.26 -11.63
N SER A 159 11.83 -6.48 -10.85
CA SER A 159 13.10 -6.92 -10.25
C SER A 159 12.94 -7.93 -9.12
N ALA A 160 11.75 -8.04 -8.52
CA ALA A 160 11.40 -9.05 -7.53
C ALA A 160 10.71 -10.27 -8.17
N SER A 161 10.47 -10.25 -9.50
CA SER A 161 9.76 -11.31 -10.21
C SER A 161 10.39 -12.69 -9.99
N ASP A 162 11.72 -12.76 -9.99
CA ASP A 162 12.46 -14.01 -9.80
C ASP A 162 12.30 -14.61 -8.39
N THR A 163 11.81 -13.83 -7.43
CA THR A 163 11.51 -14.29 -6.07
C THR A 163 10.06 -14.74 -5.88
N PHE A 164 9.19 -14.43 -6.86
CA PHE A 164 7.79 -14.81 -6.79
C PHE A 164 7.60 -16.25 -7.27
N GLN A 165 6.69 -16.94 -6.61
CA GLN A 165 6.38 -18.31 -6.95
C GLN A 165 5.44 -18.34 -8.15
N ASP A 166 5.68 -19.22 -9.11
CA ASP A 166 4.73 -19.47 -10.19
C ASP A 166 3.50 -20.24 -9.67
N PHE A 167 2.30 -19.78 -10.05
CA PHE A 167 1.05 -20.34 -9.56
C PHE A 167 0.77 -21.73 -10.10
N CYS A 168 1.28 -22.14 -11.26
CA CYS A 168 1.03 -23.48 -11.78
C CYS A 168 2.16 -24.45 -11.42
N ALA A 169 3.41 -24.01 -11.52
CA ALA A 169 4.59 -24.84 -11.31
C ALA A 169 5.05 -24.89 -9.84
N GLY A 170 4.77 -23.87 -9.03
CA GLY A 170 5.28 -23.77 -7.67
C GLY A 170 4.64 -24.78 -6.71
N ALA A 171 5.39 -25.47 -5.85
CA ALA A 171 4.81 -26.39 -4.87
C ALA A 171 4.10 -25.65 -3.70
N SER A 172 2.90 -26.11 -3.30
CA SER A 172 2.26 -25.65 -2.05
C SER A 172 2.54 -26.65 -0.93
N ASN A 173 3.13 -26.18 0.17
CA ASN A 173 3.64 -27.05 1.23
C ASN A 173 3.06 -26.66 2.60
N LEU A 174 2.82 -27.63 3.48
CA LEU A 174 2.35 -27.38 4.87
C LEU A 174 3.32 -26.52 5.71
N ASN A 175 4.59 -26.43 5.30
CA ASN A 175 5.63 -25.69 5.99
C ASN A 175 5.92 -24.33 5.35
N GLN A 176 5.05 -23.89 4.43
CA GLN A 176 5.21 -22.62 3.75
C GLN A 176 4.99 -21.46 4.73
N ALA A 177 5.94 -20.52 4.78
CA ALA A 177 5.83 -19.33 5.60
C ALA A 177 5.04 -18.26 4.83
N TYR A 178 3.90 -17.83 5.38
CA TYR A 178 3.08 -16.77 4.84
C TYR A 178 3.49 -15.39 5.41
N PRO A 179 3.28 -14.27 4.68
CA PRO A 179 2.64 -14.16 3.37
C PRO A 179 3.57 -14.56 2.20
N ILE A 180 2.98 -15.11 1.15
CA ILE A 180 3.66 -15.43 -0.12
C ILE A 180 3.05 -14.62 -1.25
N VAL A 181 3.86 -14.28 -2.25
CA VAL A 181 3.41 -13.64 -3.49
C VAL A 181 3.55 -14.66 -4.60
N ILE A 182 2.46 -14.88 -5.32
CA ILE A 182 2.37 -15.87 -6.39
C ILE A 182 1.91 -15.15 -7.65
N ILE A 183 2.46 -15.54 -8.79
CA ILE A 183 2.13 -14.98 -10.09
C ILE A 183 1.61 -16.10 -10.99
N ALA A 184 0.54 -15.80 -11.73
CA ALA A 184 0.08 -16.60 -12.84
C ALA A 184 0.24 -15.77 -14.12
N THR A 185 0.97 -16.28 -15.10
CA THR A 185 1.13 -15.65 -16.43
C THR A 185 0.86 -16.67 -17.52
N GLN A 186 0.15 -16.25 -18.56
CA GLN A 186 0.03 -16.99 -19.81
C GLN A 186 0.50 -16.09 -20.96
N ASP A 187 1.38 -16.62 -21.79
CA ASP A 187 1.83 -15.93 -23.01
C ASP A 187 0.71 -15.96 -24.06
N LYS A 188 0.49 -14.82 -24.72
CA LYS A 188 -0.50 -14.67 -25.79
C LYS A 188 -0.23 -15.57 -27.00
N TYR A 189 1.02 -15.98 -27.20
CA TYR A 189 1.41 -16.89 -28.28
C TYR A 189 1.37 -18.37 -27.87
N SER A 190 1.03 -18.66 -26.61
CA SER A 190 0.88 -20.05 -26.16
C SER A 190 -0.43 -20.65 -26.69
N PHE A 191 -0.32 -21.69 -27.51
CA PHE A 191 -1.47 -22.49 -27.97
C PHE A 191 -2.06 -23.40 -26.88
N LYS A 192 -1.40 -23.50 -25.73
CA LYS A 192 -1.86 -24.29 -24.60
C LYS A 192 -2.51 -23.38 -23.56
N GLU A 193 -3.80 -23.57 -23.35
CA GLU A 193 -4.54 -22.96 -22.24
C GLU A 193 -3.99 -23.47 -20.91
N LEU A 194 -3.74 -22.52 -20.00
CA LEU A 194 -3.22 -22.81 -18.68
C LEU A 194 -4.41 -23.09 -17.74
N ASP A 195 -4.69 -24.36 -17.47
CA ASP A 195 -5.63 -24.78 -16.43
C ASP A 195 -4.84 -25.35 -15.25
N CYS A 196 -4.76 -24.59 -14.16
CA CYS A 196 -4.08 -25.04 -12.95
C CYS A 196 -4.89 -24.69 -11.69
N GLU A 197 -4.86 -25.60 -10.72
CA GLU A 197 -5.53 -25.43 -9.44
C GLU A 197 -4.56 -25.73 -8.29
N LYS A 198 -4.72 -25.01 -7.18
CA LYS A 198 -3.89 -25.17 -5.99
C LYS A 198 -4.68 -25.09 -4.71
N VAL A 199 -4.28 -25.92 -3.75
CA VAL A 199 -4.71 -25.81 -2.36
C VAL A 199 -3.57 -25.25 -1.53
N PHE A 200 -3.85 -24.18 -0.79
CA PHE A 200 -2.98 -23.64 0.24
C PHE A 200 -3.51 -24.07 1.60
N MET A 201 -2.59 -24.45 2.49
CA MET A 201 -2.93 -24.94 3.82
C MET A 201 -1.95 -24.37 4.84
N THR A 202 -2.43 -24.05 6.04
CA THR A 202 -1.58 -23.73 7.19
C THR A 202 -1.58 -24.90 8.19
N ARG A 203 -0.55 -24.95 9.04
CA ARG A 203 -0.40 -26.03 10.04
C ARG A 203 -1.50 -26.01 11.12
N GLY A 204 -1.90 -24.83 11.58
CA GLY A 204 -2.88 -24.67 12.65
C GLY A 204 -4.30 -24.54 12.11
N SER A 205 -5.25 -25.26 12.70
CA SER A 205 -6.68 -25.19 12.34
C SER A 205 -7.32 -23.84 12.68
N GLU A 206 -6.68 -23.06 13.55
CA GLU A 206 -7.10 -21.74 14.02
C GLU A 206 -6.80 -20.59 13.04
N PHE A 207 -5.92 -20.83 12.07
CA PHE A 207 -5.56 -19.80 11.10
C PHE A 207 -6.55 -19.73 9.95
N THR A 208 -6.72 -18.53 9.40
CA THR A 208 -7.50 -18.26 8.19
C THR A 208 -6.61 -17.63 7.14
N PHE A 209 -6.90 -17.90 5.87
CA PHE A 209 -6.26 -17.24 4.75
C PHE A 209 -6.96 -15.95 4.40
N THR A 210 -6.19 -14.93 4.02
CA THR A 210 -6.69 -13.79 3.27
C THR A 210 -5.96 -13.76 1.94
N VAL A 211 -6.71 -13.82 0.85
CA VAL A 211 -6.17 -13.73 -0.52
C VAL A 211 -6.41 -12.32 -1.03
N HIS A 212 -5.33 -11.65 -1.39
CA HIS A 212 -5.34 -10.32 -1.96
C HIS A 212 -4.93 -10.38 -3.43
N PHE A 213 -5.83 -9.90 -4.29
CA PHE A 213 -5.58 -9.78 -5.72
C PHE A 213 -4.89 -8.44 -6.01
N SER A 214 -3.56 -8.47 -6.01
CA SER A 214 -2.76 -7.23 -6.01
C SER A 214 -2.66 -6.58 -7.39
N TYR A 215 -2.59 -7.39 -8.44
CA TYR A 215 -2.45 -6.92 -9.82
C TYR A 215 -3.04 -7.94 -10.78
N MET A 216 -3.76 -7.44 -11.78
CA MET A 216 -4.49 -8.22 -12.77
C MET A 216 -4.46 -7.45 -14.09
N GLN A 217 -4.01 -8.09 -15.15
CA GLN A 217 -4.00 -7.52 -16.48
C GLN A 217 -4.39 -8.58 -17.49
N ALA A 218 -5.18 -8.17 -18.47
CA ALA A 218 -5.60 -9.01 -19.59
C ALA A 218 -5.61 -8.14 -20.85
N GLU A 219 -5.20 -8.73 -21.98
CA GLU A 219 -5.32 -8.11 -23.30
C GLU A 219 -6.73 -8.32 -23.89
N GLU A 220 -7.38 -9.44 -23.52
CA GLU A 220 -8.71 -9.84 -24.01
C GLU A 220 -9.80 -9.66 -22.95
N GLU A 221 -11.06 -9.54 -23.39
CA GLU A 221 -12.23 -9.38 -22.52
C GLU A 221 -12.63 -10.66 -21.75
N LYS A 222 -12.07 -11.83 -22.07
CA LYS A 222 -12.29 -13.06 -21.30
C LYS A 222 -10.99 -13.88 -21.24
N ALA A 223 -9.91 -13.23 -20.83
CA ALA A 223 -8.58 -13.84 -20.89
C ALA A 223 -8.41 -14.99 -19.90
N ALA A 224 -9.06 -14.93 -18.73
CA ALA A 224 -8.99 -15.98 -17.72
C ALA A 224 -10.22 -15.95 -16.81
N MET A 225 -10.38 -16.98 -15.99
CA MET A 225 -11.39 -17.04 -14.93
C MET A 225 -10.69 -17.48 -13.65
N VAL A 226 -10.93 -16.73 -12.57
CA VAL A 226 -10.39 -17.04 -11.25
C VAL A 226 -11.53 -17.46 -10.33
N GLU A 227 -11.35 -18.59 -9.66
CA GLU A 227 -12.29 -19.15 -8.71
C GLU A 227 -11.61 -19.51 -7.40
N VAL A 228 -12.09 -18.94 -6.30
CA VAL A 228 -11.59 -19.23 -4.97
C VAL A 228 -12.67 -19.92 -4.16
N ARG A 229 -12.34 -21.07 -3.59
CA ARG A 229 -13.21 -21.88 -2.74
C ARG A 229 -12.60 -22.10 -1.38
N ASP A 230 -13.47 -22.20 -0.38
CA ASP A 230 -13.09 -22.51 0.98
C ASP A 230 -12.63 -23.98 1.08
N ARG A 231 -11.49 -24.23 1.73
CA ARG A 231 -10.90 -25.57 1.96
C ARG A 231 -10.43 -26.36 0.73
N ASN A 232 -11.32 -26.70 -0.19
CA ASN A 232 -11.03 -27.59 -1.33
C ASN A 232 -11.92 -27.28 -2.56
N LYS A 233 -11.71 -28.03 -3.65
CA LYS A 233 -12.46 -27.89 -4.92
C LYS A 233 -13.98 -28.02 -4.78
N TYR A 234 -14.45 -28.78 -3.81
CA TYR A 234 -15.88 -28.98 -3.55
C TYR A 234 -16.43 -28.02 -2.49
N GLY A 235 -15.58 -27.16 -1.93
CA GLY A 235 -15.96 -26.20 -0.92
C GLY A 235 -16.82 -25.06 -1.45
N LYS A 236 -17.31 -24.25 -0.51
CA LYS A 236 -18.13 -23.09 -0.84
C LYS A 236 -17.31 -22.09 -1.66
N VAL A 237 -17.86 -21.62 -2.77
CA VAL A 237 -17.30 -20.52 -3.57
C VAL A 237 -17.26 -19.26 -2.72
N LEU A 238 -16.05 -18.72 -2.53
CA LEU A 238 -15.82 -17.44 -1.84
C LEU A 238 -15.87 -16.29 -2.83
N THR A 239 -15.26 -16.45 -4.00
CA THR A 239 -15.37 -15.53 -5.13
C THR A 239 -15.14 -16.24 -6.44
N LYS A 240 -15.74 -15.72 -7.51
CA LYS A 240 -15.55 -16.17 -8.89
C LYS A 240 -15.72 -14.97 -9.80
N PHE A 241 -14.75 -14.73 -10.68
CA PHE A 241 -14.81 -13.62 -11.63
C PHE A 241 -13.99 -13.92 -12.89
N ASP A 242 -14.41 -13.31 -14.00
CA ASP A 242 -13.66 -13.33 -15.24
C ASP A 242 -12.62 -12.20 -15.22
N LEU A 243 -11.41 -12.50 -15.68
CA LEU A 243 -10.32 -11.56 -15.81
C LEU A 243 -10.47 -10.75 -17.10
N LYS A 244 -10.70 -9.45 -16.90
CA LYS A 244 -10.70 -8.40 -17.92
C LYS A 244 -9.65 -7.35 -17.60
N ASN A 245 -9.27 -6.56 -18.59
CA ASN A 245 -8.48 -5.37 -18.31
C ASN A 245 -9.22 -4.48 -17.29
N ASN A 246 -8.52 -3.98 -16.27
CA ASN A 246 -9.08 -3.23 -15.12
C ASN A 246 -10.04 -4.03 -14.21
N THR A 247 -9.79 -5.33 -13.99
CA THR A 247 -10.56 -6.13 -13.01
C THR A 247 -10.03 -5.91 -11.59
N PHE A 248 -10.90 -5.54 -10.65
CA PHE A 248 -10.56 -5.27 -9.25
C PHE A 248 -11.42 -6.08 -8.28
N PRO A 249 -11.10 -7.37 -8.08
CA PRO A 249 -11.87 -8.21 -7.19
C PRO A 249 -11.54 -7.87 -5.73
N PRO A 250 -12.54 -7.90 -4.83
CA PRO A 250 -12.29 -7.74 -3.41
C PRO A 250 -11.46 -8.91 -2.88
N SER A 251 -10.72 -8.65 -1.82
CA SER A 251 -9.96 -9.69 -1.12
C SER A 251 -10.92 -10.66 -0.44
N VAL A 252 -10.54 -11.93 -0.37
CA VAL A 252 -11.38 -12.98 0.22
C VAL A 252 -10.69 -13.60 1.43
N VAL A 253 -11.50 -14.00 2.40
CA VAL A 253 -11.04 -14.63 3.63
C VAL A 253 -11.63 -16.03 3.72
N SER A 254 -10.80 -17.05 3.96
CA SER A 254 -11.26 -18.42 4.18
C SER A 254 -11.89 -18.59 5.57
N ARG A 255 -12.68 -19.64 5.77
CA ARG A 255 -13.30 -19.93 7.09
C ARG A 255 -12.48 -20.92 7.91
N GLY A 256 -11.36 -21.39 7.39
CA GLY A 256 -10.46 -22.28 8.08
C GLY A 256 -9.06 -22.23 7.48
N ASN A 257 -8.27 -23.22 7.86
CA ASN A 257 -6.84 -23.28 7.58
C ASN A 257 -6.46 -23.71 6.16
N SER A 258 -7.42 -23.78 5.24
CA SER A 258 -7.22 -24.21 3.86
C SER A 258 -8.05 -23.40 2.88
N ILE A 259 -7.50 -23.16 1.68
CA ILE A 259 -8.18 -22.46 0.60
C ILE A 259 -7.76 -23.06 -0.74
N TRP A 260 -8.72 -23.24 -1.64
CA TRP A 260 -8.50 -23.73 -3.00
C TRP A 260 -8.68 -22.59 -3.99
N ILE A 261 -7.77 -22.49 -4.95
CA ILE A 261 -7.75 -21.45 -5.98
C ILE A 261 -7.54 -22.14 -7.34
N LYS A 262 -8.28 -21.70 -8.34
CA LYS A 262 -8.10 -22.02 -9.76
C LYS A 262 -8.12 -20.73 -10.55
#